data_AF-A0A183BFE0-F1
#
_entry.id   AF-A0A183BFE0-F1
#
_cell.length_a   1.000
_cell.length_b   1.000
_cell.length_c   1.000
_cell.angle_alpha   90.00
_cell.angle_beta   90.00
_cell.angle_gamma   90.00
#
_symmetry.space_group_name_H-M   'P 1'
#
loop_
_entity.id
_entity.type
_entity.pdbx_description
1 polymer ?
#
loop_
_entity_poly.entity_id
_entity_poly.type
_entity_poly.pdbx_seq_one_letter_code
_entity_poly.pdbx_strand_id
1 'polypeptide(L)'
;DEPEGWKAAPSAFLDELREGCHQYETIWAHRDEQDNFAQRHDEEIIKEEKRAEVEKEVRFQVDELLRQELRNLKVAIDKEKVKRVVKKRGKKGKKGKKGKRGKKEKDLTPDRTLISLYEELVLAGIIKKAKKVPISSYYGEYSFLGTTLRQANIEPQPSLSDVRRLITEYAILPLGK
;
A
#
# COMPACT_ATOMS: atom_id res chain seq x y z
N ASP A 1 65.19 -4.86 -41.23
CA ASP A 1 64.66 -4.08 -40.10
C ASP A 1 64.38 -2.67 -40.57
N GLU A 2 63.13 -2.39 -40.95
CA GLU A 2 62.71 -1.02 -41.28
C GLU A 2 62.59 -0.21 -39.99
N PRO A 3 63.09 1.04 -39.96
CA PRO A 3 63.04 1.86 -38.76
C PRO A 3 61.59 2.20 -38.41
N GLU A 4 61.22 1.99 -37.15
CA GLU A 4 59.87 2.23 -36.67
C GLU A 4 59.52 3.71 -36.87
N GLY A 5 58.69 3.97 -37.88
CA GLY A 5 58.29 5.31 -38.29
C GLY A 5 57.62 6.07 -37.16
N TRP A 6 57.76 7.39 -37.17
CA TRP A 6 57.18 8.31 -36.20
C TRP A 6 55.66 8.07 -36.05
N LYS A 7 55.21 7.71 -34.83
CA LYS A 7 53.80 7.52 -34.47
C LYS A 7 53.29 8.77 -33.75
N ALA A 8 52.23 9.38 -34.27
CA ALA A 8 51.56 10.50 -33.61
C ALA A 8 50.91 10.05 -32.28
N ALA A 9 50.89 10.95 -31.30
CA ALA A 9 50.18 10.70 -30.04
C ALA A 9 48.67 10.54 -30.30
N PRO A 10 47.98 9.64 -29.57
CA PRO A 10 46.54 9.49 -29.70
C PRO A 10 45.83 10.80 -29.40
N SER A 11 44.81 11.14 -30.20
CA SER A 11 44.05 12.38 -30.04
C SER A 11 43.29 12.35 -28.71
N ALA A 12 43.36 13.47 -27.97
CA ALA A 12 42.66 13.64 -26.70
C ALA A 12 41.13 13.52 -26.82
N PHE A 13 40.59 13.66 -28.03
CA PHE A 13 39.15 13.63 -28.31
C PHE A 13 38.66 12.25 -28.76
N LEU A 14 39.54 11.25 -28.89
CA LEU A 14 39.12 9.92 -29.38
C LEU A 14 38.16 9.23 -28.41
N ASP A 15 38.34 9.44 -27.12
CA ASP A 15 37.47 8.87 -26.09
C ASP A 15 36.10 9.56 -26.09
N GLU A 16 36.07 10.89 -26.14
CA GLU A 16 34.83 11.67 -26.28
C GLU A 16 34.06 11.31 -27.56
N LEU A 17 34.77 11.15 -28.68
CA LEU A 17 34.16 10.75 -29.94
C LEU A 17 33.58 9.34 -29.85
N ARG A 18 34.30 8.42 -29.20
CA ARG A 18 33.82 7.04 -29.01
C ARG A 18 32.58 7.00 -28.13
N GLU A 19 32.57 7.76 -27.03
CA GLU A 19 31.40 7.90 -26.17
C GLU A 19 30.22 8.52 -26.91
N GLY A 20 30.45 9.58 -27.70
CA GLY A 20 29.43 10.20 -28.53
C GLY A 20 28.84 9.26 -29.59
N CYS A 21 29.69 8.49 -30.28
CA CYS A 21 29.25 7.46 -31.23
C CYS A 21 28.40 6.40 -30.53
N HIS A 22 28.83 5.92 -29.37
CA HIS A 22 28.08 4.94 -28.60
C HIS A 22 26.71 5.49 -28.15
N GLN A 23 26.66 6.74 -27.68
CA GLN A 23 25.40 7.39 -27.30
C GLN A 23 24.45 7.51 -28.50
N TYR A 24 24.99 7.91 -29.67
CA TYR A 24 24.22 7.97 -30.90
C TYR A 24 23.65 6.60 -31.29
N GLU A 25 24.48 5.58 -31.37
CA GLU A 25 24.04 4.22 -31.72
C GLU A 25 22.98 3.67 -30.76
N THR A 26 23.10 3.96 -29.47
CA THR A 26 22.21 3.40 -28.44
C THR A 26 20.88 4.15 -28.37
N ILE A 27 20.90 5.48 -28.46
CA ILE A 27 19.74 6.33 -28.12
C ILE A 27 19.07 6.90 -29.38
N TRP A 28 19.85 7.26 -30.40
CA TRP A 28 19.38 8.08 -31.52
C TRP A 28 19.27 7.31 -32.84
N ALA A 29 20.11 6.31 -33.10
CA ALA A 29 20.20 5.63 -34.40
C ALA A 29 18.91 4.90 -34.84
N HIS A 30 18.05 4.52 -33.90
CA HIS A 30 16.79 3.82 -34.18
C HIS A 30 15.55 4.66 -33.89
N ARG A 31 15.71 5.95 -33.58
CA ARG A 31 14.58 6.84 -33.30
C ARG A 31 14.12 7.57 -34.56
N ASP A 32 12.80 7.68 -34.69
CA ASP A 32 12.15 8.41 -35.77
C ASP A 32 11.78 9.82 -35.27
N GLU A 33 12.48 10.85 -35.77
CA GLU A 33 12.25 12.25 -35.42
C GLU A 33 11.48 13.02 -36.52
N GLN A 34 10.85 12.33 -37.47
CA GLN A 34 10.17 12.95 -38.60
C GLN A 34 9.14 14.02 -38.20
N ASP A 35 8.51 13.90 -37.05
CA ASP A 35 7.50 14.86 -36.58
C ASP A 35 8.06 15.96 -35.63
N ASN A 36 9.37 15.95 -35.33
CA ASN A 36 10.02 16.89 -34.40
C ASN A 36 10.93 17.91 -35.10
N PHE A 37 10.46 18.54 -36.18
CA PHE A 37 11.22 19.55 -36.94
C PHE A 37 11.67 20.76 -36.10
N ALA A 38 10.94 21.08 -35.03
CA ALA A 38 11.25 22.19 -34.14
C ALA A 38 12.32 21.83 -33.08
N GLN A 39 12.88 20.62 -33.12
CA GLN A 39 13.90 20.12 -32.18
C GLN A 39 13.50 20.33 -30.71
N ARG A 40 12.23 20.04 -30.38
CA ARG A 40 11.76 20.11 -29.00
C ARG A 40 12.32 18.94 -28.21
N HIS A 41 12.32 19.10 -26.88
CA HIS A 41 12.74 18.03 -25.98
C HIS A 41 11.84 16.80 -26.15
N ASP A 42 12.46 15.62 -26.11
CA ASP A 42 11.73 14.35 -26.16
C ASP A 42 11.17 14.04 -24.77
N GLU A 43 9.84 14.04 -24.66
CA GLU A 43 9.16 13.76 -23.41
C GLU A 43 9.41 12.33 -22.91
N GLU A 44 9.60 11.36 -23.80
CA GLU A 44 9.80 9.96 -23.39
C GLU A 44 11.18 9.75 -22.77
N ILE A 45 12.22 10.43 -23.29
CA ILE A 45 13.55 10.45 -22.66
C ILE A 45 13.45 10.99 -21.23
N ILE A 46 12.79 12.14 -21.08
CA ILE A 46 12.67 12.80 -19.78
C ILE A 46 11.84 11.94 -18.82
N LYS A 47 10.74 11.36 -19.29
CA LYS A 47 9.90 10.46 -18.48
C LYS A 47 10.67 9.23 -18.04
N GLU A 48 11.48 8.62 -18.90
CA GLU A 48 12.26 7.42 -18.58
C GLU A 48 13.33 7.71 -17.51
N GLU A 49 14.05 8.82 -17.65
CA GLU A 49 15.01 9.27 -16.64
C GLU A 49 14.33 9.53 -15.29
N LYS A 50 13.20 10.24 -15.30
CA LYS A 50 12.41 10.55 -14.10
C LYS A 50 11.80 9.30 -13.47
N ARG A 51 11.38 8.32 -14.27
CA ARG A 51 10.87 7.03 -13.78
C ARG A 51 11.96 6.25 -13.03
N ALA A 52 13.20 6.25 -13.53
CA ALA A 52 14.30 5.57 -12.85
C ALA A 52 14.63 6.22 -11.48
N GLU A 53 14.51 7.54 -11.38
CA GLU A 53 14.64 8.28 -10.11
C GLU A 53 13.51 7.90 -9.13
N VAL A 54 12.26 7.94 -9.59
CA VAL A 54 11.09 7.57 -8.79
C VAL A 54 11.13 6.10 -8.35
N GLU A 55 11.52 5.18 -9.23
CA GLU A 55 11.61 3.75 -8.92
C GLU A 55 12.59 3.48 -7.77
N LYS A 56 13.73 4.17 -7.74
CA LYS A 56 14.71 4.05 -6.65
C LYS A 56 14.12 4.50 -5.32
N GLU A 57 13.41 5.63 -5.32
CA GLU A 57 12.76 6.16 -4.12
C GLU A 57 11.65 5.21 -3.62
N VAL A 58 10.78 4.74 -4.53
CA VAL A 58 9.73 3.77 -4.21
C VAL A 58 10.32 2.47 -3.68
N ARG A 59 11.42 1.98 -4.26
CA ARG A 59 12.11 0.78 -3.78
C ARG A 59 12.58 0.94 -2.34
N PHE A 60 13.15 2.08 -1.98
CA PHE A 60 13.57 2.35 -0.60
C PHE A 60 12.39 2.31 0.38
N GLN A 61 11.28 2.96 0.03
CA GLN A 61 10.07 3.00 0.87
C GLN A 61 9.46 1.60 1.05
N VAL A 62 9.38 0.83 -0.04
CA VAL A 62 8.89 -0.56 -0.01
C VAL A 62 9.79 -1.44 0.85
N ASP A 63 11.12 -1.31 0.72
CA ASP A 63 12.07 -2.08 1.52
C ASP A 63 11.96 -1.74 3.02
N GLU A 64 11.73 -0.48 3.37
CA GLU A 64 11.51 -0.08 4.75
C GLU A 64 10.21 -0.66 5.33
N LEU A 65 9.11 -0.62 4.57
CA LEU A 65 7.83 -1.23 4.93
C LEU A 65 7.98 -2.74 5.11
N LEU A 66 8.67 -3.41 4.19
CA LEU A 66 8.93 -4.84 4.27
C LEU A 66 9.73 -5.20 5.54
N ARG A 67 10.71 -4.37 5.92
CA ARG A 67 11.44 -4.56 7.18
C ARG A 67 10.55 -4.38 8.41
N GLN A 68 9.60 -3.44 8.38
CA GLN A 68 8.61 -3.26 9.46
C GLN A 68 7.72 -4.50 9.60
N GLU A 69 7.17 -4.99 8.49
CA GLU A 69 6.33 -6.19 8.48
C GLU A 69 7.08 -7.43 8.96
N LEU A 70 8.34 -7.61 8.55
CA LEU A 70 9.18 -8.71 9.06
C LEU A 70 9.42 -8.60 10.58
N ARG A 71 9.57 -7.39 11.13
CA ARG A 71 9.66 -7.20 12.59
C ARG A 71 8.35 -7.58 13.28
N ASN A 72 7.21 -7.19 12.72
CA ASN A 72 5.89 -7.53 13.24
C ASN A 72 5.67 -9.05 13.26
N LEU A 73 6.02 -9.73 12.17
CA LEU A 73 5.96 -11.19 12.05
C LEU A 73 6.87 -11.89 13.07
N LYS A 74 8.09 -11.39 13.27
CA LYS A 74 9.02 -11.94 14.27
C LYS A 74 8.44 -11.83 15.69
N VAL A 75 7.86 -10.69 16.05
CA VAL A 75 7.22 -10.49 17.36
C VAL A 75 6.03 -11.45 17.55
N ALA A 76 5.23 -11.69 16.50
CA ALA A 76 4.12 -12.64 16.56
C ALA A 76 4.61 -14.08 16.80
N ILE A 77 5.66 -14.51 16.08
CA ILE A 77 6.26 -15.84 16.22
C ILE A 77 6.92 -16.02 17.61
N ASP A 78 7.65 -15.03 18.10
CA ASP A 78 8.32 -15.13 19.39
C ASP A 78 7.32 -15.13 20.56
N LYS A 79 6.20 -14.41 20.45
CA LYS A 79 5.05 -14.53 21.38
C LYS A 79 4.43 -15.93 21.36
N GLU A 80 4.51 -16.65 20.25
CA GLU A 80 4.07 -18.04 20.12
C GLU A 80 5.09 -19.05 20.68
N LYS A 81 6.39 -18.73 20.63
CA LYS A 81 7.49 -19.59 21.13
C LYS A 81 7.72 -19.54 22.64
N VAL A 82 7.25 -18.52 23.38
CA VAL A 82 7.29 -18.52 24.85
C VAL A 82 6.21 -19.44 25.42
N LYS A 83 6.49 -20.75 25.36
CA LYS A 83 5.82 -21.75 26.21
C LYS A 83 6.08 -21.38 27.67
N ARG A 84 5.05 -20.79 28.29
CA ARG A 84 4.90 -20.52 29.72
C ARG A 84 5.58 -21.60 30.58
N VAL A 85 6.66 -21.24 31.27
CA VAL A 85 7.15 -22.01 32.42
C VAL A 85 6.08 -21.95 33.50
N VAL A 86 5.42 -23.09 33.73
CA VAL A 86 4.42 -23.26 34.78
C VAL A 86 5.13 -23.22 36.12
N LYS A 87 4.94 -22.14 36.90
CA LYS A 87 5.27 -22.12 38.33
C LYS A 87 4.44 -23.20 39.04
N LYS A 88 5.11 -24.27 39.52
CA LYS A 88 4.52 -25.26 40.43
C LYS A 88 4.12 -24.58 41.73
N ARG A 89 2.82 -24.58 42.06
CA ARG A 89 2.31 -24.40 43.42
C ARG A 89 1.38 -25.57 43.78
N GLY A 90 1.75 -26.27 44.85
CA GLY A 90 0.92 -27.01 45.83
C GLY A 90 -0.32 -27.81 45.40
N LYS A 91 -0.14 -29.14 45.37
CA LYS A 91 -0.99 -30.23 45.93
C LYS A 91 -2.54 -30.10 46.04
N LYS A 92 -3.18 -31.10 45.42
CA LYS A 92 -4.26 -32.00 45.92
C LYS A 92 -5.73 -31.63 45.59
N GLY A 93 -6.31 -32.38 44.65
CA GLY A 93 -7.75 -32.49 44.40
C GLY A 93 -8.07 -33.50 43.29
N LYS A 94 -8.88 -34.52 43.59
CA LYS A 94 -9.16 -35.71 42.76
C LYS A 94 -9.86 -35.41 41.41
N LYS A 95 -9.42 -36.15 40.39
CA LYS A 95 -10.18 -36.88 39.34
C LYS A 95 -11.47 -36.21 38.77
N GLY A 96 -11.39 -35.77 37.51
CA GLY A 96 -12.55 -35.47 36.67
C GLY A 96 -12.14 -35.27 35.21
N LYS A 97 -12.20 -36.35 34.42
CA LYS A 97 -11.88 -36.37 32.98
C LYS A 97 -13.09 -35.83 32.21
N LYS A 98 -13.01 -34.63 31.63
CA LYS A 98 -13.91 -34.21 30.52
C LYS A 98 -13.23 -33.16 29.62
N GLY A 99 -13.41 -33.35 28.32
CA GLY A 99 -12.62 -32.82 27.21
C GLY A 99 -12.30 -31.32 27.21
N LYS A 100 -11.09 -31.02 26.71
CA LYS A 100 -10.73 -29.75 26.08
C LYS A 100 -11.81 -29.35 25.06
N ARG A 101 -12.77 -28.52 25.46
CA ARG A 101 -13.39 -27.56 24.56
C ARG A 101 -12.56 -26.28 24.66
N GLY A 102 -12.34 -25.66 23.51
CA GLY A 102 -11.50 -24.48 23.33
C GLY A 102 -11.70 -23.47 24.46
N LYS A 103 -10.58 -22.88 24.86
CA LYS A 103 -10.48 -21.81 25.85
C LYS A 103 -11.38 -20.66 25.40
N LYS A 104 -12.68 -20.73 25.74
CA LYS A 104 -13.58 -19.57 25.66
C LYS A 104 -12.89 -18.49 26.46
N GLU A 105 -12.78 -17.31 25.88
CA GLU A 105 -12.34 -16.13 26.60
C GLU A 105 -13.08 -16.11 27.93
N LYS A 106 -12.29 -16.01 29.01
CA LYS A 106 -12.83 -15.97 30.35
C LYS A 106 -13.69 -14.71 30.38
N ASP A 107 -15.01 -14.89 30.37
CA ASP A 107 -15.94 -13.80 30.54
C ASP A 107 -15.49 -13.04 31.80
N LEU A 108 -15.20 -11.76 31.63
CA LEU A 108 -14.77 -10.86 32.70
C LEU A 108 -15.99 -10.23 33.39
N THR A 109 -17.20 -10.45 32.86
CA THR A 109 -18.49 -9.94 33.34
C THR A 109 -19.50 -11.03 33.77
N PRO A 110 -19.10 -12.23 34.25
CA PRO A 110 -20.03 -13.34 34.49
C PRO A 110 -21.03 -13.05 35.62
N ASP A 111 -20.71 -12.12 36.51
CA ASP A 111 -21.55 -11.72 37.65
C ASP A 111 -22.39 -10.47 37.34
N ARG A 112 -22.34 -9.92 36.12
CA ARG A 112 -23.05 -8.69 35.75
C ARG A 112 -24.26 -8.98 34.88
N THR A 113 -25.33 -8.21 35.09
CA THR A 113 -26.52 -8.26 34.24
C THR A 113 -26.27 -7.47 32.94
N LEU A 114 -26.87 -7.92 31.84
CA LEU A 114 -26.75 -7.25 30.53
C LEU A 114 -27.20 -5.79 30.57
N ILE A 115 -28.19 -5.49 31.41
CA ILE A 115 -28.76 -4.14 31.59
C ILE A 115 -27.71 -3.21 32.22
N SER A 116 -27.05 -3.65 33.28
CA SER A 116 -25.99 -2.88 33.95
C SER A 116 -24.81 -2.62 33.00
N LEU A 117 -24.42 -3.61 32.20
CA LEU A 117 -23.36 -3.44 31.20
C LEU A 117 -23.76 -2.44 30.11
N TYR A 118 -25.01 -2.50 29.64
CA TYR A 118 -25.52 -1.58 28.64
C TYR A 118 -25.54 -0.13 29.16
N GLU A 119 -25.98 0.09 30.40
CA GLU A 119 -25.97 1.41 31.04
C GLU A 119 -24.56 1.98 31.14
N GLU A 120 -23.57 1.18 31.59
CA GLU A 120 -22.17 1.59 31.64
C GLU A 120 -21.63 1.97 30.25
N LEU A 121 -21.95 1.19 29.21
CA LEU A 121 -21.52 1.46 27.84
C LEU A 121 -22.17 2.72 27.24
N VAL A 122 -23.42 3.02 27.62
CA VAL A 122 -24.11 4.26 27.25
C VAL A 122 -23.49 5.45 27.99
N LEU A 123 -23.22 5.33 29.30
CA LEU A 123 -22.58 6.39 30.10
C LEU A 123 -21.14 6.66 29.64
N ALA A 124 -20.39 5.62 29.28
CA ALA A 124 -19.06 5.74 28.68
C ALA A 124 -19.09 6.33 27.25
N GLY A 125 -20.28 6.54 26.68
CA GLY A 125 -20.46 7.07 25.33
C GLY A 125 -20.00 6.11 24.22
N ILE A 126 -19.87 4.82 24.52
CA ILE A 126 -19.53 3.79 23.53
C ILE A 126 -20.77 3.46 22.71
N ILE A 127 -21.91 3.25 23.39
CA ILE A 127 -23.20 3.06 22.72
C ILE A 127 -23.88 4.41 22.58
N LYS A 128 -24.05 4.87 21.33
CA LYS A 128 -24.73 6.13 21.00
C LYS A 128 -25.96 5.85 20.17
N LYS A 129 -27.06 6.52 20.51
CA LYS A 129 -28.27 6.52 19.68
C LYS A 129 -28.00 7.31 18.41
N ALA A 130 -27.97 6.63 17.26
CA ALA A 130 -27.82 7.29 15.97
C ALA A 130 -29.01 8.22 15.69
N LYS A 131 -28.74 9.41 15.16
CA LYS A 131 -29.79 10.32 14.68
C LYS A 131 -30.41 9.70 13.42
N LYS A 132 -31.75 9.71 13.35
CA LYS A 132 -32.47 9.29 12.15
C LYS A 132 -32.37 10.40 11.10
N VAL A 133 -31.60 10.18 10.05
CA VAL A 133 -31.36 11.14 8.99
C VAL A 133 -31.71 10.45 7.66
N PRO A 134 -32.53 11.07 6.79
CA PRO A 134 -32.85 10.48 5.50
C PRO A 134 -31.63 10.50 4.58
N ILE A 135 -31.48 9.50 3.73
CA ILE A 135 -30.36 9.44 2.76
C ILE A 135 -30.37 10.63 1.78
N SER A 136 -31.54 11.23 1.56
CA SER A 136 -31.71 12.40 0.69
C SER A 136 -31.01 13.66 1.22
N SER A 137 -30.79 13.79 2.54
CA SER A 137 -30.04 14.92 3.11
C SER A 137 -28.52 14.73 3.04
N TYR A 138 -28.05 13.60 2.51
CA TYR A 138 -26.63 13.38 2.26
C TYR A 138 -26.24 14.04 0.93
N TYR A 139 -25.66 15.24 1.02
CA TYR A 139 -25.15 15.99 -0.11
C TYR A 139 -23.69 15.60 -0.38
N GLY A 140 -23.39 15.28 -1.63
CA GLY A 140 -22.05 14.95 -2.09
C GLY A 140 -21.95 15.20 -3.59
N GLU A 141 -20.83 15.80 -4.02
CA GLU A 141 -20.56 16.06 -5.43
C GLU A 141 -20.02 14.82 -6.14
N TYR A 142 -20.17 14.82 -7.47
CA TYR A 142 -19.61 13.79 -8.34
C TYR A 142 -18.13 14.06 -8.64
N SER A 143 -17.34 13.00 -8.82
CA SER A 143 -15.97 13.13 -9.32
C SER A 143 -15.99 13.38 -10.83
N PHE A 144 -15.97 14.64 -11.25
CA PHE A 144 -15.99 15.02 -12.67
C PHE A 144 -14.69 14.67 -13.41
N LEU A 145 -13.57 14.62 -12.70
CA LEU A 145 -12.26 14.25 -13.26
C LEU A 145 -12.01 12.72 -13.21
N GLY A 146 -12.93 11.95 -12.64
CA GLY A 146 -12.74 10.52 -12.43
C GLY A 146 -12.48 9.76 -13.73
N THR A 147 -13.15 10.11 -14.83
CA THR A 147 -12.96 9.47 -16.14
C THR A 147 -11.60 9.79 -16.74
N THR A 148 -11.15 11.04 -16.63
CA THR A 148 -9.86 11.48 -17.16
C THR A 148 -8.70 10.86 -16.39
N LEU A 149 -8.82 10.74 -15.07
CA LEU A 149 -7.83 10.04 -14.24
C LEU A 149 -7.71 8.56 -14.63
N ARG A 150 -8.83 7.88 -14.88
CA ARG A 150 -8.82 6.50 -15.38
C ARG A 150 -8.14 6.36 -16.74
N GLN A 151 -8.32 7.34 -17.64
CA GLN A 151 -7.61 7.38 -18.94
C GLN A 151 -6.09 7.53 -18.77
N ALA A 152 -5.65 8.20 -17.71
CA ALA A 152 -4.24 8.30 -17.34
C ALA A 152 -3.72 7.09 -16.53
N ASN A 153 -4.47 5.99 -16.46
CA ASN A 153 -4.19 4.79 -15.64
C ASN A 153 -4.07 5.09 -14.13
N ILE A 154 -4.77 6.11 -13.63
CA ILE A 154 -4.84 6.46 -12.21
C ILE A 154 -6.26 6.19 -11.70
N GLU A 155 -6.39 5.34 -10.69
CA GLU A 155 -7.70 5.06 -10.07
C GLU A 155 -8.13 6.28 -9.23
N PRO A 156 -9.25 6.95 -9.58
CA PRO A 156 -9.70 8.11 -8.84
C PRO A 156 -10.25 7.70 -7.47
N GLN A 157 -10.04 8.57 -6.48
CA GLN A 157 -10.65 8.38 -5.16
C GLN A 157 -12.19 8.43 -5.27
N PRO A 158 -12.90 7.55 -4.54
CA PRO A 158 -14.36 7.51 -4.58
C PRO A 158 -14.95 8.82 -4.03
N SER A 159 -15.98 9.32 -4.69
CA SER A 159 -16.68 10.53 -4.27
C SER A 159 -17.76 10.22 -3.23
N LEU A 160 -18.21 11.26 -2.52
CA LEU A 160 -19.34 11.14 -1.59
C LEU A 160 -20.63 10.71 -2.33
N SER A 161 -20.79 11.10 -3.60
CA SER A 161 -21.92 10.65 -4.41
C SER A 161 -21.90 9.13 -4.66
N ASP A 162 -20.71 8.53 -4.81
CA ASP A 162 -20.53 7.08 -4.99
C ASP A 162 -20.93 6.33 -3.73
N VAL A 163 -20.58 6.86 -2.55
CA VAL A 163 -21.01 6.31 -1.25
C VAL A 163 -22.53 6.33 -1.13
N ARG A 164 -23.18 7.45 -1.50
CA ARG A 164 -24.64 7.55 -1.48
C ARG A 164 -25.30 6.51 -2.39
N ARG A 165 -24.76 6.33 -3.59
CA ARG A 165 -25.24 5.35 -4.56
C ARG A 165 -25.12 3.93 -4.00
N LEU A 166 -23.95 3.55 -3.49
CA LEU A 166 -23.70 2.23 -2.93
C LEU A 166 -24.64 1.92 -1.75
N ILE A 167 -24.83 2.87 -0.83
CA ILE A 167 -25.78 2.69 0.28
C ILE A 167 -27.20 2.50 -0.25
N THR A 168 -27.59 3.28 -1.26
CA THR A 168 -28.92 3.14 -1.86
C THR A 168 -29.10 1.77 -2.53
N GLU A 169 -28.10 1.32 -3.28
CA GLU A 169 -28.11 0.07 -4.06
C GLU A 169 -28.05 -1.18 -3.20
N TYR A 170 -27.20 -1.20 -2.17
CA TYR A 170 -26.94 -2.39 -1.38
C TYR A 170 -27.66 -2.41 -0.03
N ALA A 171 -27.95 -1.25 0.56
CA ALA A 171 -28.57 -1.19 1.89
C ALA A 171 -30.06 -0.84 1.83
N ILE A 172 -30.52 -0.05 0.86
CA ILE A 172 -31.90 0.43 0.80
C ILE A 172 -32.75 -0.39 -0.19
N LEU A 173 -32.28 -0.54 -1.43
CA LEU A 173 -33.00 -1.26 -2.50
C LEU A 173 -33.38 -2.71 -2.12
N PRO A 174 -32.50 -3.53 -1.51
CA PRO A 174 -32.84 -4.90 -1.12
C PRO A 174 -33.89 -5.00 0.00
N LEU A 175 -34.18 -3.90 0.70
CA LEU A 175 -35.22 -3.82 1.73
C LEU A 175 -36.61 -3.48 1.14
N GLY A 176 -36.67 -3.07 -0.13
CA GLY A 176 -37.91 -2.90 -0.86
C GLY A 176 -38.42 -4.25 -1.35
N LYS A 177 -39.45 -4.79 -0.69
CA LYS A 177 -40.37 -5.76 -1.30
C LYS A 177 -41.45 -5.04 -2.08
#